data_AF-W6XRR4-F1
#
_entry.id   AF-W6XRR4-F1
#
_cell.length_a   1.000
_cell.length_b   1.000
_cell.length_c   1.000
_cell.angle_alpha   90.00
_cell.angle_beta   90.00
_cell.angle_gamma   90.00
#
_symmetry.space_group_name_H-M   'P 1'
#
loop_
_entity.id
_entity.type
_entity.pdbx_description
1 polymer ?
#
loop_
_entity_poly.entity_id
_entity_poly.type
_entity_poly.pdbx_seq_one_letter_code
_entity_poly.pdbx_strand_id
1 'polypeptide(L)' 'LPNAIKEAVSLVPKLGERYLCVDCLCIVQDDDSIRGHVNHMSDIYSGAYLTIISA' A
#
# COMPACT_ATOMS: atom_id res chain seq x y z
N LEU A 1 6.26 4.40 -11.74
CA LEU A 1 5.42 4.63 -10.54
C LEU A 1 4.36 5.68 -10.84
N PRO A 2 3.07 5.35 -10.64
CA PRO A 2 1.96 6.32 -10.62
C PRO A 2 2.24 7.55 -9.76
N ASN A 3 1.66 8.70 -10.11
CA ASN A 3 1.87 9.95 -9.37
C ASN A 3 1.38 9.87 -7.92
N ALA A 4 0.24 9.22 -7.67
CA ALA A 4 -0.28 9.01 -6.32
C ALA A 4 0.75 8.32 -5.38
N ILE A 5 1.53 7.37 -5.89
CA ILE A 5 2.57 6.70 -5.09
C ILE A 5 3.75 7.64 -4.82
N LYS A 6 4.15 8.46 -5.80
CA LYS A 6 5.22 9.46 -5.59
C LYS A 6 4.82 10.50 -4.56
N GLU A 7 3.56 10.93 -4.59
CA GLU A 7 3.00 11.86 -3.62
C GLU A 7 2.92 11.23 -2.23
N ALA A 8 2.46 9.98 -2.13
CA ALA A 8 2.44 9.22 -0.87
C ALA A 8 3.84 9.08 -0.25
N VAL A 9 4.85 8.71 -1.06
CA VAL A 9 6.26 8.65 -0.61
C VAL A 9 6.76 9.99 -0.07
N SER A 10 6.32 11.09 -0.67
CA SER A 10 6.69 12.45 -0.22
C SER A 10 5.89 12.91 1.01
N LEU A 11 4.69 12.35 1.22
CA LEU A 11 3.77 12.70 2.29
C LEU A 11 4.09 11.96 3.60
N VAL A 12 4.42 10.66 3.52
CA VAL A 12 4.66 9.79 4.70
C VAL A 12 5.65 10.40 5.70
N PRO A 13 6.83 10.90 5.29
CA PRO A 13 7.77 11.55 6.23
C PRO A 13 7.22 12.83 6.86
N LYS A 14 6.35 13.58 6.16
CA LYS A 14 5.72 14.81 6.67
C LYS A 14 4.66 14.52 7.73
N LEU A 15 4.10 13.31 7.71
CA LEU A 15 3.18 12.81 8.73
C LEU A 15 3.90 12.20 9.95
N GLY A 16 5.23 12.18 9.96
CA GLY A 16 6.04 11.56 11.01
C GLY A 16 6.17 10.04 10.89
N GLU A 17 5.63 9.47 9.81
CA GLU A 17 5.68 8.03 9.55
C GLU A 17 6.93 7.66 8.74
N ARG A 18 7.41 6.43 8.92
CA ARG A 18 8.58 5.90 8.20
C ARG A 18 8.20 4.86 7.15
N TYR A 19 7.09 4.15 7.35
CA TYR A 19 6.72 3.00 6.54
C TYR A 19 5.51 3.32 5.67
N LEU A 20 5.58 2.90 4.41
CA LEU A 20 4.49 2.97 3.45
C LEU A 20 4.33 1.59 2.83
N CYS A 21 3.15 1.00 2.96
CA CYS A 21 2.78 -0.20 2.22
C CYS A 21 2.08 0.21 0.92
N VAL A 22 2.47 -0.41 -0.20
CA VAL A 22 1.84 -0.19 -1.52
C VAL A 22 1.63 -1.55 -2.14
N ASP A 23 0.37 -2.00 -2.23
CA ASP A 23 0.04 -3.39 -2.61
C ASP A 23 0.64 -3.81 -3.95
N CYS A 24 0.61 -2.91 -4.94
CA CYS A 24 1.19 -3.17 -6.26
C CYS A 24 2.73 -3.23 -6.30
N LEU A 25 3.41 -2.93 -5.18
CA LEU A 25 4.86 -3.10 -5.02
C LEU A 25 5.21 -4.24 -4.06
N CYS A 26 4.28 -4.65 -3.20
CA CYS A 26 4.51 -5.68 -2.18
C CYS A 26 4.00 -7.07 -2.58
N ILE A 27 3.14 -7.16 -3.60
CA ILE A 27 2.53 -8.41 -4.07
C ILE A 27 2.91 -8.64 -5.54
N VAL A 28 3.27 -9.88 -5.87
CA VAL A 28 3.47 -10.30 -7.27
C VAL A 28 2.10 -10.39 -7.94
N GLN A 29 1.87 -9.54 -8.94
CA GLN A 29 0.57 -9.40 -9.59
C GLN A 29 0.33 -10.37 -10.76
N ASP A 30 1.35 -11.13 -11.17
CA ASP A 30 1.36 -11.90 -12.43
C ASP A 30 1.35 -13.42 -12.19
N ASP A 31 0.80 -13.87 -11.06
CA ASP A 31 0.70 -15.28 -10.72
C ASP A 31 -0.64 -15.60 -10.04
N ASP A 32 -1.07 -16.86 -10.12
CA ASP A 32 -2.34 -17.37 -9.58
C ASP A 32 -2.47 -17.19 -8.06
N SER A 33 -1.35 -16.99 -7.37
CA SER A 33 -1.30 -16.69 -5.93
C SER A 33 -1.89 -15.33 -5.55
N ILE A 34 -2.12 -14.41 -6.49
CA ILE A 34 -2.68 -13.07 -6.23
C ILE A 34 -3.99 -13.10 -5.41
N ARG A 35 -4.86 -14.08 -5.67
CA ARG A 35 -6.15 -14.22 -4.95
C ARG A 35 -5.95 -14.47 -3.46
N GLY A 36 -4.93 -15.24 -3.08
CA GLY A 36 -4.58 -15.47 -1.68
C GLY A 36 -4.15 -14.17 -1.00
N HIS A 37 -3.27 -13.40 -1.65
CA HIS A 37 -2.78 -12.13 -1.13
C HIS A 37 -3.90 -11.09 -0.95
N VAL A 38 -4.82 -11.01 -1.91
CA VAL A 38 -5.99 -10.11 -1.83
C VAL A 38 -6.90 -10.47 -0.65
N ASN A 39 -7.12 -11.77 -0.40
CA ASN A 39 -7.92 -12.22 0.74
C ASN A 39 -7.31 -11.81 2.10
N HIS A 40 -6.00 -11.64 2.18
CA HIS A 40 -5.28 -11.19 3.37
C HIS A 40 -5.12 -9.66 3.48
N MET A 41 -5.58 -8.89 2.49
CA MET A 41 -5.46 -7.42 2.55
C MET A 41 -6.24 -6.80 3.70
N SER A 42 -7.30 -7.45 4.18
CA SER A 42 -8.03 -7.01 5.37
C SER A 42 -7.12 -6.91 6.60
N ASP A 43 -6.17 -7.82 6.76
CA ASP A 43 -5.23 -7.82 7.88
C ASP A 43 -4.24 -6.65 7.77
N ILE A 44 -3.80 -6.34 6.54
CA ILE A 44 -2.91 -5.21 6.24
C ILE A 44 -3.60 -3.88 6.53
N TYR A 45 -4.86 -3.70 6.09
CA TYR A 45 -5.63 -2.50 6.40
C TYR A 45 -5.95 -2.38 7.89
N SER A 46 -6.28 -3.48 8.56
CA SER A 46 -6.55 -3.46 10.00
C SER A 46 -5.31 -3.10 10.83
N GLY A 47 -4.11 -3.40 10.33
CA GLY A 47 -2.84 -3.02 10.96
C GLY A 47 -2.31 -1.64 10.55
N ALA A 48 -2.95 -0.97 9.58
CA ALA A 48 -2.47 0.31 9.07
C ALA A 48 -2.79 1.44 10.05
N TYR A 49 -1.79 2.30 10.30
CA TYR A 49 -1.99 3.51 11.11
C TYR A 49 -2.88 4.54 10.39
N LEU A 50 -2.77 4.64 9.06
CA LEU A 50 -3.61 5.48 8.21
C LEU A 50 -3.66 4.92 6.78
N THR A 51 -4.69 5.29 6.01
CA THR A 51 -4.86 4.91 4.60
C THR A 51 -4.95 6.17 3.73
N ILE A 52 -4.17 6.23 2.65
CA ILE A 52 -4.15 7.34 1.69
C ILE A 52 -4.97 6.95 0.46
N ILE A 53 -6.03 7.69 0.15
CA ILE A 53 -6.89 7.48 -1.02
C ILE A 53 -6.75 8.68 -1.97
N SER A 54 -6.54 8.42 -3.26
CA SER A 54 -6.44 9.41 -4.34
C SER A 54 -7.56 9.14 -5.34
N ALA A 55 -8.35 10.17 -5.70
CA ALA A 55 -9.53 10.09 -6.56
C ALA A 55 -9.25 10.64 -7.97
#